data_AF-A0A936H5P9-F1
#
_entry.id   AF-A0A936H5P9-F1
#
_cell.length_a   1.000
_cell.length_b   1.000
_cell.length_c   1.000
_cell.angle_alpha   90.00
_cell.angle_beta   90.00
_cell.angle_gamma   90.00
#
_symmetry.space_group_name_H-M   'P 1'
#
loop_
_entity.id
_entity.type
_entity.pdbx_description
1 polymer ?
#
loop_
_entity_poly.entity_id
_entity_poly.type
_entity_poly.pdbx_seq_one_letter_code
_entity_poly.pdbx_strand_id
1 'polypeptide(L)'
;MKKRLKDEGSAQTVTNCNGFKLTAADGKLRLTDCANTETMFRIIQSIPSPKAEPFKAWLARAGYERIQEIENPELAAERARQYYREKGYDEAWIDTRLKSIGVRGELTI
;
A
#
# COMPACT_ATOMS: atom_id res chain seq x y z
N MET A 1 -17.88 -22.66 5.17
CA MET A 1 -17.16 -21.56 4.50
C MET A 1 -16.06 -22.09 3.56
N LYS A 2 -15.13 -22.93 4.02
CA LYS A 2 -14.04 -23.51 3.18
C LYS A 2 -14.50 -24.23 1.91
N LYS A 3 -15.65 -24.92 1.93
CA LYS A 3 -16.19 -25.65 0.76
C LYS A 3 -16.70 -24.69 -0.34
N ARG A 4 -17.56 -23.73 0.04
CA ARG A 4 -18.05 -22.67 -0.85
C ARG A 4 -16.93 -21.86 -1.53
N LEU A 5 -15.89 -21.48 -0.77
CA LEU A 5 -14.74 -20.74 -1.30
C LEU A 5 -13.94 -21.55 -2.34
N LYS A 6 -13.84 -22.87 -2.17
CA LYS A 6 -13.23 -23.75 -3.18
C LYS A 6 -14.12 -23.89 -4.42
N ASP A 7 -15.43 -24.03 -4.22
CA ASP A 7 -16.41 -24.16 -5.31
C ASP A 7 -16.53 -22.85 -6.13
N GLU A 8 -16.27 -21.69 -5.53
CA GLU A 8 -16.19 -20.36 -6.17
C GLU A 8 -14.82 -20.10 -6.84
N GLY A 9 -13.93 -21.10 -6.93
CA GLY A 9 -12.67 -21.02 -7.68
C GLY A 9 -11.48 -20.41 -6.92
N SER A 10 -11.56 -20.26 -5.59
CA SER A 10 -10.45 -19.74 -4.80
C SER A 10 -9.33 -20.79 -4.64
N ALA A 11 -8.20 -20.57 -5.32
CA ALA A 11 -7.06 -21.49 -5.37
C ALA A 11 -6.32 -21.66 -4.03
N GLN A 12 -6.52 -20.77 -3.06
CA GLN A 12 -5.82 -20.79 -1.78
C GLN A 12 -6.84 -20.79 -0.62
N THR A 13 -6.99 -21.95 0.03
CA THR A 13 -7.93 -22.13 1.17
C THR A 13 -7.39 -21.53 2.48
N VAL A 14 -6.14 -21.06 2.45
CA VAL A 14 -5.45 -20.33 3.50
C VAL A 14 -4.83 -19.12 2.82
N THR A 15 -5.61 -18.06 2.79
CA THR A 15 -5.08 -16.71 2.69
C THR A 15 -4.01 -16.57 3.78
N ASN A 16 -2.86 -15.95 3.51
CA ASN A 16 -1.77 -15.73 4.48
C ASN A 16 -2.20 -14.73 5.59
N CYS A 17 -3.32 -15.02 6.23
CA CYS A 17 -3.98 -14.23 7.23
C CYS A 17 -3.82 -14.95 8.57
N ASN A 18 -3.32 -14.22 9.55
CA ASN A 18 -3.18 -14.72 10.91
C ASN A 18 -4.38 -14.24 11.73
N GLY A 19 -4.95 -15.12 12.54
CA GLY A 19 -6.03 -14.77 13.46
C GLY A 19 -5.48 -13.96 14.63
N PHE A 20 -5.94 -12.72 14.79
CA PHE A 20 -5.69 -11.91 15.98
C PHE A 20 -6.98 -11.64 16.74
N LYS A 21 -6.89 -11.52 18.07
CA LYS A 21 -8.01 -11.08 18.89
C LYS A 21 -8.19 -9.57 18.74
N LEU A 22 -9.25 -9.16 18.06
CA LEU A 22 -9.62 -7.76 17.89
C LEU A 22 -10.90 -7.45 18.66
N THR A 23 -11.02 -6.22 19.14
CA THR A 23 -12.23 -5.72 19.79
C THR A 23 -13.32 -5.53 18.75
N ALA A 24 -14.43 -6.23 18.90
CA ALA A 24 -15.61 -6.06 18.06
C ALA A 24 -16.50 -4.90 18.56
N ALA A 25 -17.52 -4.53 17.77
CA ALA A 25 -18.44 -3.43 18.10
C ALA A 25 -19.20 -3.60 19.43
N ASP A 26 -19.32 -4.84 19.94
CA ASP A 26 -19.92 -5.16 21.24
C ASP A 26 -18.92 -5.17 22.40
N GLY A 27 -17.68 -4.70 22.17
CA GLY A 27 -16.61 -4.66 23.17
C GLY A 27 -15.93 -6.00 23.46
N LYS A 28 -16.36 -7.10 22.83
CA LYS A 28 -15.76 -8.43 23.06
C LYS A 28 -14.59 -8.68 22.11
N LEU A 29 -13.55 -9.35 22.61
CA LEU A 29 -12.41 -9.80 21.80
C LEU A 29 -12.81 -11.02 20.95
N ARG A 30 -12.70 -10.89 19.63
CA ARG A 30 -12.96 -11.99 18.68
C ARG A 30 -11.76 -12.26 17.80
N LEU A 31 -11.56 -13.54 17.49
CA LEU A 31 -10.54 -13.95 16.54
C LEU A 31 -10.94 -13.47 15.14
N THR A 32 -10.09 -12.64 14.54
CA THR A 32 -10.31 -11.99 13.24
C THR A 32 -9.10 -12.24 12.37
N ASP A 33 -9.33 -12.68 11.15
CA ASP A 33 -8.27 -12.89 10.16
C ASP A 33 -7.66 -11.53 9.77
N CYS A 34 -6.37 -11.37 10.03
CA CYS A 34 -5.62 -10.16 9.75
C CYS A 34 -4.49 -10.45 8.76
N ALA A 35 -4.23 -9.52 7.86
CA ALA A 35 -3.13 -9.58 6.90
C ALA A 35 -2.34 -8.28 6.94
N ASN A 36 -1.05 -8.38 6.66
CA ASN A 36 -0.24 -7.19 6.37
C ASN A 36 -0.58 -6.64 4.97
N THR A 37 -0.11 -5.42 4.68
CA THR A 37 -0.43 -4.71 3.43
C THR A 37 -0.04 -5.50 2.18
N GLU A 38 1.17 -6.08 2.16
CA GLU A 38 1.64 -6.88 1.02
C GLU A 38 0.73 -8.08 0.77
N THR A 39 0.39 -8.83 1.83
CA THR A 39 -0.52 -9.96 1.71
C THR A 39 -1.88 -9.50 1.22
N MET A 40 -2.42 -8.39 1.74
CA MET A 40 -3.69 -7.84 1.27
C MET A 40 -3.67 -7.56 -0.24
N PHE A 41 -2.59 -6.96 -0.75
CA PHE A 41 -2.44 -6.72 -2.18
C PHE A 41 -2.35 -8.01 -3.00
N ARG A 42 -1.71 -9.06 -2.48
CA ARG A 42 -1.69 -10.39 -3.12
C ARG A 42 -3.07 -11.03 -3.16
N ILE A 43 -3.86 -10.90 -2.10
CA ILE A 43 -5.26 -11.35 -2.07
C ILE A 43 -6.05 -10.62 -3.15
N ILE A 44 -5.95 -9.29 -3.20
CA ILE A 44 -6.66 -8.48 -4.20
C ILE A 44 -6.32 -8.93 -5.63
N GLN A 45 -5.05 -9.22 -5.91
CA GLN A 45 -4.61 -9.72 -7.22
C GLN A 45 -5.25 -11.07 -7.60
N SER A 46 -5.46 -11.97 -6.62
CA SER A 46 -5.98 -13.32 -6.88
C SER A 46 -7.51 -13.39 -7.04
N ILE A 47 -8.26 -12.34 -6.72
CA ILE A 47 -9.73 -12.32 -6.82
C ILE A 47 -10.17 -12.33 -8.30
N PRO A 48 -10.91 -13.35 -8.79
CA PRO A 48 -11.39 -13.42 -10.17
C PRO A 48 -12.74 -12.69 -10.31
N SER A 49 -12.80 -11.42 -9.93
CA SER A 49 -14.03 -10.61 -10.01
C SER A 49 -13.76 -9.27 -10.71
N PRO A 50 -14.64 -8.82 -11.63
CA PRO A 50 -14.56 -7.48 -12.21
C PRO A 50 -14.57 -6.35 -11.16
N LYS A 51 -15.13 -6.61 -9.96
CA LYS A 51 -15.12 -5.64 -8.86
C LYS A 51 -13.74 -5.39 -8.27
N ALA A 52 -12.81 -6.34 -8.43
CA ALA A 52 -11.42 -6.18 -7.99
C ALA A 52 -10.57 -5.43 -9.03
N GLU A 53 -11.04 -5.30 -10.27
CA GLU A 53 -10.28 -4.73 -11.37
C GLU A 53 -9.80 -3.29 -11.14
N PRO A 54 -10.62 -2.37 -10.57
CA PRO A 54 -10.15 -1.02 -10.25
C PRO A 54 -8.94 -1.02 -9.32
N PHE A 55 -8.90 -1.94 -8.34
CA PHE A 55 -7.78 -2.05 -7.41
C PHE A 55 -6.53 -2.63 -8.10
N LYS A 56 -6.70 -3.60 -9.00
CA LYS A 56 -5.59 -4.18 -9.78
C LYS A 56 -4.99 -3.15 -10.74
N ALA A 57 -5.82 -2.38 -11.43
CA ALA A 57 -5.39 -1.30 -12.30
C ALA A 57 -4.63 -0.21 -11.51
N TRP A 58 -5.13 0.15 -10.33
CA TRP A 58 -4.44 1.07 -9.44
C TRP A 58 -3.07 0.53 -8.99
N LEU A 59 -2.98 -0.74 -8.60
CA LEU A 59 -1.71 -1.39 -8.23
C LEU A 59 -0.72 -1.42 -9.41
N ALA A 60 -1.21 -1.71 -10.62
CA ALA A 60 -0.39 -1.69 -11.83
C ALA A 60 0.17 -0.30 -12.12
N ARG A 61 -0.67 0.74 -12.00
CA ARG A 61 -0.23 2.14 -12.16
C ARG A 61 0.82 2.52 -11.11
N ALA A 62 0.57 2.22 -9.84
CA ALA A 62 1.53 2.51 -8.76
C ALA A 62 2.88 1.79 -8.97
N GLY A 63 2.84 0.54 -9.45
CA GLY A 63 4.06 -0.20 -9.81
C GLY A 63 4.80 0.41 -10.99
N TYR A 64 4.08 0.85 -12.02
CA TYR A 64 4.67 1.52 -13.18
C TYR A 64 5.32 2.86 -12.81
N GLU A 65 4.61 3.72 -12.07
CA GLU A 65 5.15 5.00 -11.55
C GLU A 65 6.43 4.76 -10.74
N ARG A 66 6.47 3.70 -9.92
CA ARG A 66 7.66 3.36 -9.15
C ARG A 66 8.85 2.97 -10.03
N ILE A 67 8.62 2.24 -11.13
CA ILE A 67 9.67 1.90 -12.09
C ILE A 67 10.21 3.16 -12.77
N GLN A 68 9.30 4.05 -13.22
CA GLN A 68 9.69 5.32 -13.84
C GLN A 68 10.54 6.19 -12.90
N GLU A 69 10.23 6.21 -11.60
CA GLU A 69 11.01 6.93 -10.60
C GLU A 69 12.39 6.32 -10.32
N ILE A 70 12.55 5.00 -10.53
CA ILE A 70 13.86 4.35 -10.42
C ILE A 70 14.72 4.74 -11.63
N GLU A 71 14.12 4.80 -12.81
CA GLU A 71 14.80 5.21 -14.05
C GLU A 71 15.10 6.71 -14.07
N ASN A 72 14.18 7.54 -13.56
CA ASN A 72 14.32 8.98 -13.43
C ASN A 72 14.04 9.45 -12.00
N PRO A 73 15.08 9.54 -11.15
CA PRO A 73 14.95 10.00 -9.76
C PRO A 73 14.38 11.41 -9.59
N GLU A 74 14.45 12.28 -10.61
CA GLU A 74 13.87 13.63 -10.53
C GLU A 74 12.35 13.58 -10.37
N LEU A 75 11.67 12.61 -11.00
CA LEU A 75 10.23 12.39 -10.85
C LEU A 75 9.85 12.10 -9.39
N ALA A 76 10.71 11.36 -8.66
CA ALA A 76 10.47 11.08 -7.25
C ALA A 76 10.55 12.35 -6.40
N ALA A 77 11.48 13.27 -6.72
CA ALA A 77 11.62 14.54 -6.03
C ALA A 77 10.43 15.48 -6.32
N GLU A 78 9.96 15.55 -7.56
CA GLU A 78 8.80 16.35 -7.94
C GLU A 78 7.51 15.83 -7.26
N ARG A 79 7.30 14.51 -7.27
CA ARG A 79 6.18 13.90 -6.56
C ARG A 79 6.23 14.15 -5.05
N ALA A 80 7.42 14.13 -4.45
CA ALA A 80 7.59 14.49 -3.04
C ALA A 80 7.19 15.95 -2.77
N ARG A 81 7.54 16.90 -3.66
CA ARG A 81 7.06 18.29 -3.57
C ARG A 81 5.54 18.35 -3.61
N GLN A 82 4.93 17.65 -4.57
CA GLN A 82 3.47 17.63 -4.71
C GLN A 82 2.77 17.08 -3.47
N TYR A 83 3.28 16.01 -2.85
CA TYR A 83 2.69 15.49 -1.60
C TYR A 83 2.71 16.50 -0.46
N TYR A 84 3.73 17.34 -0.37
CA TYR A 84 3.76 18.40 0.64
C TYR A 84 2.82 19.55 0.27
N ARG A 85 2.70 19.91 -1.01
CA ARG A 85 1.70 20.90 -1.47
C ARG A 85 0.28 20.46 -1.14
N GLU A 86 -0.06 19.20 -1.40
CA GLU A 86 -1.38 18.61 -1.11
C GLU A 86 -1.69 18.59 0.40
N LYS A 87 -0.66 18.53 1.25
CA LYS A 87 -0.79 18.65 2.70
C LYS A 87 -0.85 20.11 3.20
N GLY A 88 -0.76 21.09 2.30
CA GLY A 88 -0.87 22.52 2.60
C GLY A 88 0.42 23.16 3.13
N TYR A 89 1.60 22.58 2.86
CA TYR A 89 2.86 23.20 3.22
C TYR A 89 3.26 24.29 2.20
N ASP A 90 3.90 25.36 2.70
CA ASP A 90 4.41 26.46 1.87
C ASP A 90 5.65 26.04 1.05
N GLU A 91 5.80 26.60 -0.15
CA GLU A 91 6.92 26.28 -1.07
C GLU A 91 8.30 26.48 -0.43
N ALA A 92 8.48 27.55 0.36
CA ALA A 92 9.77 27.81 1.01
C ALA A 92 10.10 26.74 2.06
N TRP A 93 9.07 26.23 2.75
CA TRP A 93 9.22 25.12 3.69
C TRP A 93 9.56 23.82 2.95
N ILE A 94 8.89 23.54 1.83
CA ILE A 94 9.11 22.34 1.01
C ILE A 94 10.54 22.31 0.46
N ASP A 95 11.02 23.43 -0.10
CA ASP A 95 12.39 23.55 -0.60
C ASP A 95 13.43 23.31 0.49
N THR A 96 13.23 23.94 1.66
CA THR A 96 14.09 23.75 2.81
C THR A 96 14.10 22.28 3.24
N ARG A 97 12.93 21.65 3.30
CA ARG A 97 12.78 20.25 3.71
C ARG A 97 13.51 19.31 2.76
N LEU A 98 13.34 19.46 1.45
CA LEU A 98 13.98 18.58 0.47
C LEU A 98 15.51 18.73 0.47
N LYS A 99 16.03 19.95 0.58
CA LYS A 99 17.48 20.19 0.73
C LYS A 99 18.03 19.54 2.00
N SER A 100 17.30 19.64 3.12
CA SER A 100 17.74 19.06 4.40
C SER A 100 17.85 17.53 4.39
N ILE A 101 17.06 16.84 3.56
CA ILE A 101 17.11 15.37 3.44
C ILE A 101 18.44 14.92 2.83
N GLY A 102 18.94 15.63 1.81
CA GLY A 102 20.25 15.34 1.20
C GLY A 102 21.38 15.50 2.21
N VAL A 103 21.43 16.63 2.91
CA VAL A 103 22.46 16.92 3.93
C VAL A 103 22.44 15.91 5.07
N ARG A 104 21.25 15.50 5.54
CA ARG A 104 21.15 14.48 6.59
C ARG A 104 21.65 13.12 6.11
N GLY A 105 21.38 12.75 4.85
CA GLY A 105 21.84 11.48 4.28
C GLY A 105 23.37 11.36 4.29
N GLU A 106 24.07 12.43 3.93
CA GLU A 106 25.54 12.50 3.92
C GLU A 106 26.17 12.40 5.32
N LEU A 107 25.47 12.88 6.36
CA LEU A 107 25.93 12.85 7.75
C LEU A 107 25.64 11.53 8.49
N THR A 108 24.89 10.62 7.87
CA THR A 108 24.54 9.30 8.44
C THR A 108 25.32 8.12 7.84
N ILE A 109 26.41 8.40 7.12
CA ILE A 109 27.33 7.38 6.57
C ILE A 109 28.31 6.91 7.64
#